data_AF-A0A3S1TD26-F1
#
_entry.id   AF-A0A3S1TD26-F1
#
_cell.length_a   1.000
_cell.length_b   1.000
_cell.length_c   1.000
_cell.angle_alpha   90.00
_cell.angle_beta   90.00
_cell.angle_gamma   90.00
#
_symmetry.space_group_name_H-M   'P 1'
#
loop_
_entity.id
_entity.type
_entity.pdbx_description
1 polymer ?
#
loop_
_entity_poly.entity_id
_entity_poly.type
_entity_poly.pdbx_seq_one_letter_code
_entity_poly.pdbx_strand_id
1 'polypeptide(L)' 'MTPETARPFIDIHAPVAQALADGRPVVALESTIITHGMPYP' A
#
# COMPACT_ATOMS: atom_id res chain seq x y z
N MET A 1 -12.12 -1.75 -6.99
CA MET A 1 -13.00 -0.94 -6.11
C MET A 1 -12.97 -1.58 -4.74
N THR A 2 -12.51 -0.88 -3.72
CA THR A 2 -12.45 -1.40 -2.35
C THR A 2 -13.87 -1.60 -1.83
N PRO A 3 -14.24 -2.78 -1.28
CA PRO A 3 -15.55 -2.98 -0.69
C PRO A 3 -15.82 -1.95 0.41
N GLU A 4 -17.03 -1.41 0.51
CA GLU A 4 -17.36 -0.41 1.53
C GLU A 4 -17.14 -0.92 2.95
N THR A 5 -17.42 -2.20 3.17
CA THR A 5 -17.18 -2.91 4.44
C THR A 5 -15.71 -2.98 4.83
N ALA A 6 -14.78 -2.85 3.87
CA ALA A 6 -13.34 -2.92 4.13
C ALA A 6 -12.71 -1.54 4.43
N ARG A 7 -13.39 -0.43 4.10
CA ARG A 7 -12.86 0.93 4.26
C ARG A 7 -12.37 1.26 5.68
N PRO A 8 -13.03 0.82 6.78
CA PRO A 8 -12.56 1.09 8.13
C PRO A 8 -11.24 0.41 8.50
N PHE A 9 -10.81 -0.60 7.75
CA PHE A 9 -9.65 -1.44 8.05
C PHE A 9 -8.46 -1.19 7.12
N ILE A 10 -8.56 -0.20 6.24
CA ILE A 10 -7.56 0.10 5.22
C ILE A 10 -7.04 1.51 5.45
N ASP A 11 -5.73 1.61 5.67
CA ASP A 11 -5.01 2.88 5.70
C ASP A 11 -4.18 3.02 4.41
N ILE A 12 -4.36 4.15 3.71
CA ILE A 12 -3.64 4.45 2.47
C ILE A 12 -2.86 5.74 2.69
N HIS A 13 -1.53 5.63 2.65
CA HIS A 13 -0.66 6.78 2.80
C HIS A 13 -0.94 7.84 1.72
N ALA A 14 -0.99 9.12 2.11
CA ALA A 14 -1.48 10.22 1.26
C ALA A 14 -0.84 10.31 -0.15
N PRO A 15 0.48 10.12 -0.34
CA PRO A 15 1.10 10.10 -1.66
C PRO A 15 0.59 8.99 -2.58
N VAL A 16 0.25 7.82 -2.01
CA VAL A 16 -0.31 6.68 -2.77
C VAL A 16 -1.77 6.97 -3.14
N ALA A 17 -2.56 7.52 -2.20
CA ALA A 17 -3.93 7.93 -2.48
C ALA A 17 -4.01 8.96 -3.61
N GLN A 18 -3.11 9.96 -3.60
CA GLN A 18 -3.01 10.95 -4.67
C GLN A 18 -2.59 10.31 -6.00
N ALA A 19 -1.59 9.42 -6.00
CA ALA A 19 -1.16 8.74 -7.22
C ALA A 19 -2.29 7.93 -7.86
N LEU A 20 -3.08 7.22 -7.05
CA LEU A 20 -4.26 6.48 -7.52
C LEU A 20 -5.34 7.42 -8.08
N ALA A 21 -5.60 8.55 -7.43
CA ALA A 21 -6.58 9.54 -7.89
C ALA A 21 -6.18 10.18 -9.24
N ASP A 22 -4.88 10.39 -9.44
CA ASP A 22 -4.31 10.96 -10.68
C ASP A 22 -4.17 9.92 -11.81
N GLY A 23 -4.53 8.64 -11.57
CA GLY A 23 -4.30 7.54 -12.51
C GLY A 23 -2.82 7.22 -12.74
N ARG A 24 -1.93 7.61 -11.81
CA ARG A 24 -0.50 7.29 -11.86
C ARG A 24 -0.27 5.83 -11.47
N PRO A 25 0.71 5.14 -12.07
CA PRO A 25 1.03 3.76 -11.73
C PRO A 25 1.58 3.66 -10.30
N VAL A 26 1.16 2.61 -9.59
CA VAL A 26 1.59 2.28 -8.22
C VAL A 26 2.03 0.82 -8.19
N VAL A 27 3.14 0.54 -7.49
CA VAL A 27 3.66 -0.81 -7.27
C VAL A 27 3.52 -1.15 -5.79
N ALA A 28 2.86 -2.27 -5.48
CA ALA A 28 2.81 -2.80 -4.13
C ALA A 28 4.09 -3.58 -3.82
N LEU A 29 4.57 -3.47 -2.58
CA LEU A 29 5.69 -4.24 -2.05
C LEU A 29 5.22 -5.01 -0.80
N GLU A 30 5.70 -6.24 -0.64
CA GLU A 30 5.38 -7.04 0.54
C GLU A 30 6.28 -6.69 1.73
N SER A 31 5.78 -6.85 2.96
CA SER A 31 6.54 -6.61 4.18
C SER A 31 7.38 -7.82 4.63
N THR A 32 6.99 -9.05 4.26
CA THR A 32 7.67 -10.27 4.70
C THR A 32 9.14 -10.28 4.31
N ILE A 33 9.47 -9.87 3.08
CA ILE A 33 10.86 -9.77 2.62
C ILE A 33 11.66 -8.76 3.43
N ILE A 34 11.05 -7.65 3.86
CA ILE A 34 11.68 -6.64 4.70
C ILE A 34 12.01 -7.22 6.08
N THR A 35 11.07 -7.91 6.71
CA THR A 35 11.23 -8.41 8.08
C THR A 35 12.09 -9.67 8.18
N HIS A 36 11.93 -10.62 7.24
CA HIS A 36 12.49 -11.97 7.34
C HIS A 36 13.43 -12.35 6.19
N GLY A 37 13.43 -11.57 5.11
CA GLY A 37 14.16 -11.89 3.88
C GLY A 37 15.44 -11.09 3.68
N MET A 38 15.62 -9.98 4.40
CA MET A 38 16.79 -9.11 4.29
C MET A 38 17.49 -8.99 5.64
N PRO A 39 18.83 -8.94 5.67
CA PRO A 39 19.54 -8.51 6.87
C PRO A 39 19.25 -7.03 7.10
N TYR A 40 19.03 -6.66 8.35
CA TYR A 40 18.98 -5.25 8.75
C TYR A 40 20.38 -4.61 8.59
N PRO A 41 20.50 -3.34 8.16
CA PRO A 41 19.45 -2.37 7.85
C PRO A 41 18.90 -2.43 6.41
#